data_AF-A0A8X7NTX7-F1
#
_entry.id   AF-A0A8X7NTX7-F1
#
_cell.length_a   1.000
_cell.length_b   1.000
_cell.length_c   1.000
_cell.angle_alpha   90.00
_cell.angle_beta   90.00
_cell.angle_gamma   90.00
#
_symmetry.space_group_name_H-M   'P 1'
#
loop_
_entity.id
_entity.type
_entity.pdbx_description
1 polymer ?
#
loop_
_entity_poly.entity_id
_entity_poly.type
_entity_poly.pdbx_seq_one_letter_code
_entity_poly.pdbx_strand_id
1 'polypeptide(L)' 'MISLPPPASSRSLTLLGWQASIYWIWNERNNRLHANQTRLIATLFSIIDHQVRNKIQSFRETNPRRSSQLMQLWIR' A
#
# COMPACT_ATOMS: atom_id res chain seq x y z
N MET A 1 2.68 -28.02 13.44
CA MET A 1 1.78 -27.93 12.27
C MET A 1 2.40 -26.95 11.29
N ILE A 2 2.72 -27.38 10.06
CA ILE A 2 3.24 -26.49 9.01
C ILE A 2 2.02 -25.93 8.27
N SER A 3 1.79 -24.61 8.33
CA SER A 3 0.72 -23.95 7.58
C SER A 3 1.12 -23.80 6.11
N LEU A 4 0.14 -23.92 5.21
CA LEU A 4 0.34 -23.65 3.78
C LEU A 4 0.80 -22.19 3.56
N PRO A 5 1.68 -21.93 2.59
CA PRO A 5 2.09 -20.57 2.28
C PRO A 5 0.88 -19.74 1.85
N PRO A 6 0.83 -18.45 2.24
CA PRO A 6 -0.30 -17.60 1.93
C PRO A 6 -0.48 -17.45 0.41
N PRO A 7 -1.71 -17.18 -0.06
CA PRO A 7 -1.97 -16.93 -1.47
C PRO A 7 -1.03 -15.87 -2.03
N ALA A 8 -0.60 -16.03 -3.28
CA ALA A 8 0.32 -15.10 -3.93
C ALA A 8 -0.23 -13.64 -3.95
N SER A 9 -1.55 -13.48 -4.00
CA SER A 9 -2.24 -12.19 -3.90
C SER A 9 -2.09 -11.56 -2.52
N SER A 10 -2.27 -12.32 -1.43
CA SER A 10 -2.07 -11.85 -0.05
C SER A 10 -0.63 -11.39 0.17
N ARG A 11 0.35 -12.20 -0.24
CA ARG A 11 1.78 -11.81 -0.13
C ARG A 11 2.08 -10.55 -0.94
N SER A 12 1.56 -10.46 -2.18
CA SER A 12 1.73 -9.27 -3.02
C SER A 12 1.15 -8.03 -2.35
N LEU A 13 -0.04 -8.13 -1.77
CA LEU A 13 -0.70 -7.02 -1.10
C LEU A 13 0.08 -6.55 0.14
N THR A 14 0.56 -7.49 0.96
CA THR A 14 1.42 -7.17 2.11
C THR A 14 2.67 -6.43 1.67
N LEU A 15 3.33 -6.86 0.58
CA LEU A 15 4.51 -6.16 0.06
C LEU A 15 4.18 -4.75 -0.43
N LEU A 16 3.05 -4.55 -1.12
CA LEU A 16 2.60 -3.23 -1.55
C LEU A 16 2.34 -2.30 -0.34
N GLY A 17 1.69 -2.81 0.70
CA GLY A 17 1.45 -2.08 1.94
C GLY A 17 2.75 -1.68 2.63
N TRP A 18 3.72 -2.61 2.73
CA TRP A 18 5.05 -2.33 3.29
C TRP A 18 5.81 -1.28 2.48
N GLN A 19 5.86 -1.42 1.16
CA GLN A 19 6.53 -0.46 0.28
C GLN A 19 5.95 0.95 0.43
N ALA A 20 4.61 1.07 0.43
CA ALA A 20 3.94 2.36 0.60
C ALA A 20 4.21 2.95 1.98
N SER A 21 4.14 2.14 3.04
CA SER A 21 4.36 2.59 4.42
C SER A 21 5.78 3.09 4.64
N ILE A 22 6.79 2.31 4.23
CA ILE A 22 8.20 2.68 4.37
C ILE A 22 8.48 3.99 3.63
N TYR A 23 8.02 4.10 2.39
CA TYR A 23 8.22 5.29 1.58
C TYR A 23 7.60 6.54 2.22
N TRP A 24 6.33 6.46 2.63
CA TRP A 24 5.62 7.63 3.15
C TRP A 24 6.07 8.04 4.56
N ILE A 25 6.47 7.09 5.41
CA ILE A 25 7.09 7.39 6.71
C ILE A 25 8.44 8.09 6.51
N TRP A 26 9.28 7.57 5.61
CA TRP A 26 10.55 8.21 5.27
C TRP A 26 10.34 9.62 4.70
N ASN A 27 9.37 9.79 3.78
CA ASN A 27 9.05 11.07 3.19
C ASN A 27 8.53 12.08 4.25
N GLU A 28 7.68 11.65 5.17
CA GLU A 28 7.20 12.49 6.28
C GLU A 28 8.37 12.94 7.17
N ARG A 29 9.28 12.01 7.54
CA ARG A 29 10.49 12.36 8.29
C ARG A 29 11.34 13.40 7.58
N ASN A 30 11.55 13.26 6.27
CA ASN A 30 12.32 14.21 5.49
C ASN A 30 11.65 15.57 5.36
N ASN A 31 10.33 15.62 5.19
CA ASN A 31 9.59 16.89 5.15
C ASN A 31 9.68 17.63 6.50
N ARG A 32 9.67 16.91 7.61
CA ARG A 32 9.91 17.52 8.93
C ARG A 32 11.31 18.12 9.04
N LEU A 33 12.32 17.39 8.57
CA LEU A 33 13.72 17.82 8.65
C LEU A 33 14.03 19.00 7.73
N HIS A 34 13.51 18.99 6.50
CA HIS A 34 13.95 19.92 5.44
C HIS A 34 12.93 21.02 5.12
N ALA A 35 11.65 20.80 5.38
CA ALA A 35 10.58 21.77 5.09
C ALA A 35 9.88 22.30 6.35
N ASN A 36 10.24 21.80 7.54
CA ASN A 36 9.53 22.07 8.81
C ASN A 36 8.01 21.85 8.70
N GLN A 37 7.60 20.95 7.81
CA GLN A 37 6.20 20.60 7.56
C GLN A 37 5.89 19.28 8.24
N THR A 38 4.77 19.24 8.94
CA THR A 38 4.22 18.03 9.56
C THR A 38 2.82 17.79 9.03
N ARG A 39 2.52 16.55 8.69
CA ARG A 39 1.16 16.14 8.32
C ARG A 39 0.48 15.48 9.50
N LEU A 40 -0.85 15.61 9.53
CA LEU A 40 -1.66 14.84 10.45
C LEU A 40 -1.50 13.35 10.13
N ILE A 41 -1.47 12.52 11.18
CA ILE A 41 -1.34 11.07 11.07
C ILE A 41 -2.47 10.50 10.19
N ALA A 42 -3.69 11.01 10.33
CA ALA A 42 -4.83 10.61 9.50
C ALA A 42 -4.59 10.85 8.00
N THR A 43 -3.95 11.97 7.64
CA THR A 43 -3.60 12.27 6.25
C THR A 43 -2.56 11.29 5.73
N LEU A 44 -1.58 10.90 6.54
CA LEU A 44 -0.57 9.91 6.17
C LEU A 44 -1.22 8.54 5.88
N PHE A 45 -2.16 8.09 6.72
CA PHE A 45 -2.91 6.86 6.49
C PHE A 45 -3.72 6.91 5.19
N SER A 46 -4.43 8.02 4.94
CA SER A 46 -5.19 8.21 3.70
C SER A 46 -4.27 8.16 2.47
N ILE A 47 -3.12 8.83 2.52
CA ILE A 47 -2.13 8.81 1.42
C ILE A 47 -1.63 7.39 1.15
N ILE A 48 -1.30 6.62 2.19
CA ILE A 48 -0.83 5.23 2.04
C ILE A 48 -1.95 4.36 1.44
N ASP A 49 -3.18 4.49 1.93
CA ASP A 49 -4.34 3.77 1.38
C ASP A 49 -4.57 4.09 -0.10
N HIS A 50 -4.56 5.37 -0.47
CA HIS A 50 -4.68 5.79 -1.87
C HIS A 50 -3.54 5.27 -2.74
N GLN A 51 -2.30 5.32 -2.25
CA GLN A 51 -1.14 4.80 -2.98
C GLN A 51 -1.28 3.30 -3.30
N VAL A 52 -1.72 2.51 -2.31
CA VAL A 52 -1.96 1.07 -2.49
C VAL A 52 -3.08 0.82 -3.49
N ARG A 53 -4.22 1.52 -3.35
CA ARG A 53 -5.37 1.38 -4.28
C ARG A 53 -5.00 1.76 -5.71
N ASN A 54 -4.29 2.87 -5.90
CA ASN A 54 -3.83 3.31 -7.22
C ASN A 54 -2.88 2.29 -7.84
N LYS A 55 -1.98 1.71 -7.05
CA LYS A 55 -1.08 0.65 -7.54
C LYS A 55 -1.87 -0.62 -7.94
N ILE A 56 -2.88 -1.01 -7.17
CA ILE A 56 -3.76 -2.13 -7.52
C ILE A 56 -4.52 -1.85 -8.83
N GLN A 57 -5.04 -0.63 -9.00
CA GLN A 57 -5.74 -0.20 -10.21
C GLN A 57 -4.83 -0.19 -11.44
N SER A 58 -3.54 0.11 -11.29
CA SER A 58 -2.59 0.06 -12.42
C SER A 58 -2.46 -1.33 -13.06
N PHE A 59 -2.84 -2.41 -12.34
CA PHE A 59 -2.87 -3.76 -12.89
C PHE A 59 -4.13 -4.03 -13.73
N ARG A 60 -5.12 -3.14 -13.75
CA ARG A 60 -6.41 -3.42 -14.39
C ARG A 60 -6.28 -3.63 -15.90
N GLU A 61 -5.46 -2.83 -16.57
CA GLU A 61 -5.23 -2.92 -18.02
C GLU A 61 -4.47 -4.19 -18.42
N THR A 62 -3.55 -4.65 -17.56
CA THR A 62 -2.68 -5.81 -17.87
C THR A 62 -3.26 -7.13 -17.35
N ASN A 63 -3.89 -7.12 -16.19
CA ASN A 63 -4.49 -8.29 -15.55
C ASN A 63 -5.68 -7.88 -14.65
N PRO A 64 -6.89 -7.73 -15.23
CA PRO A 64 -8.07 -7.25 -14.51
C PRO A 64 -8.52 -8.21 -13.39
N ARG A 65 -8.27 -9.52 -13.56
CA ARG A 65 -8.57 -10.53 -12.52
C ARG A 65 -7.71 -10.31 -11.27
N ARG A 66 -6.40 -10.14 -11.46
CA ARG A 66 -5.46 -9.85 -10.36
C ARG A 66 -5.79 -8.53 -9.66
N SER A 67 -6.09 -7.48 -10.43
CA SER A 67 -6.49 -6.18 -9.88
C SER A 67 -7.73 -6.31 -8.99
N SER A 68 -8.76 -7.02 -9.47
CA SER A 68 -10.00 -7.25 -8.72
C SER A 68 -9.75 -8.05 -7.43
N GLN A 69 -8.98 -9.14 -7.50
CA GLN A 69 -8.63 -9.96 -6.32
C GLN A 69 -7.89 -9.15 -5.25
N LEU A 70 -6.91 -8.34 -5.65
CA LEU A 70 -6.15 -7.52 -4.72
C LEU A 70 -7.01 -6.41 -4.09
N MET A 71 -7.88 -5.77 -4.88
CA MET A 71 -8.78 -4.73 -4.36
C MET A 71 -9.79 -5.31 -3.36
N GLN A 72 -10.34 -6.48 -3.66
CA GLN A 72 -11.24 -7.19 -2.74
C GLN A 72 -10.54 -7.57 -1.43
N LEU A 73 -9.28 -7.98 -1.49
CA LEU A 73 -8.48 -8.27 -0.29
C LEU A 73 -8.12 -7.02 0.51
N TRP A 74 -8.00 -5.86 -0.13
CA TRP A 74 -7.67 -4.59 0.53
C TRP A 74 -8.87 -3.92 1.22
N ILE A 75 -10.07 -4.04 0.64
CA ILE A 75 -11.31 -3.45 1.16
C ILE A 75 -11.95 -4.33 2.25
N ARG A 76 -11.62 -5.63 2.28
CA ARG A 76 -12.11 -6.59 3.27
C ARG A 76 -11.75 -6.20 4.69
#